data_AF-A0A829F530-F1
#
_entry.id   AF-A0A829F530-F1
#
_cell.length_a   1.000
_cell.length_b   1.000
_cell.length_c   1.000
_cell.angle_alpha   90.00
_cell.angle_beta   90.00
_cell.angle_gamma   90.00
#
_symmetry.space_group_name_H-M   'P 1'
#
loop_
_entity.id
_entity.type
_entity.pdbx_description
1 polymer ?
#
loop_
_entity_poly.entity_id
_entity_poly.type
_entity_poly.pdbx_seq_one_letter_code
_entity_poly.pdbx_strand_id
1 'polypeptide(L)'
;MNRFASKEEEKLYYEHKASEEEFLNWYQKQERPEYDKPSLTVDIVLMCYNKEEDQLKVLLIQRKGHPYRNSWALPGGFVQKDESTGESVLRETKEETGVVISKENIEQLHTFSTPNRDPRGWVVTVSYLAFIGEEPLIAGDDAKEVRWFTLERHSNKIHLSSGEVAISLDLVTGESSGKDTLAFDHSQIILKAFNRVVNKMEHEPQVLQVLGKDFTITEARKVFAKFLGIDYKTIDHSNFKKAMLQYFDEIGERPVGIGRPSKIYQLKPGHHE
;
A
#
# COMPACT_ATOMS: atom_id res chain seq x y z
N MET A 1 -31.85 39.07 -14.95
CA MET A 1 -32.05 37.67 -14.48
C MET A 1 -32.93 36.97 -15.50
N ASN A 2 -32.48 35.86 -16.05
CA ASN A 2 -33.33 35.00 -16.87
C ASN A 2 -34.51 34.52 -16.02
N ARG A 3 -35.72 34.48 -16.60
CA ARG A 3 -36.91 33.91 -15.96
C ARG A 3 -37.20 32.58 -16.63
N PHE A 4 -37.28 31.51 -15.85
CA PHE A 4 -37.60 30.15 -16.30
C PHE A 4 -39.01 29.78 -15.83
N ALA A 5 -39.73 28.96 -16.59
CA ALA A 5 -41.08 28.52 -16.25
C ALA A 5 -41.10 27.35 -15.25
N SER A 6 -39.98 26.63 -15.06
CA SER A 6 -39.81 25.59 -14.04
C SER A 6 -38.36 25.41 -13.59
N LYS A 7 -38.14 24.66 -12.49
CA LYS A 7 -36.80 24.27 -12.02
C LYS A 7 -36.09 23.36 -13.03
N GLU A 8 -36.84 22.51 -13.72
CA GLU A 8 -36.32 21.64 -14.78
C GLU A 8 -35.87 22.44 -16.01
N GLU A 9 -36.64 23.46 -16.41
CA GLU A 9 -36.26 24.34 -17.52
C GLU A 9 -35.04 25.20 -17.17
N GLU A 10 -34.98 25.71 -15.93
CA GLU A 10 -33.81 26.42 -15.40
C GLU A 10 -32.57 25.53 -15.45
N LYS A 11 -32.66 24.30 -14.92
CA LYS A 11 -31.57 23.31 -14.94
C LYS A 11 -31.10 23.02 -16.36
N LEU A 12 -32.02 22.71 -17.28
CA LEU A 12 -31.68 22.42 -18.68
C LEU A 12 -31.01 23.59 -19.39
N TYR A 13 -31.40 24.83 -19.07
CA TYR A 13 -30.74 26.02 -19.62
C TYR A 13 -29.30 26.12 -19.15
N TYR A 14 -29.04 26.02 -17.85
CA TYR A 14 -27.67 26.14 -17.34
C TYR A 14 -26.79 24.95 -17.75
N GLU A 15 -27.33 23.74 -17.87
CA GLU A 15 -26.57 22.54 -18.30
C GLU A 15 -26.23 22.53 -19.79
N HIS A 16 -27.04 23.15 -20.66
CA HIS A 16 -26.90 22.98 -22.11
C HIS A 16 -26.77 24.27 -22.93
N LYS A 17 -27.05 25.44 -22.35
CA LYS A 17 -27.09 26.72 -23.08
C LYS A 17 -26.26 27.84 -22.47
N ALA A 18 -26.11 27.86 -21.14
CA ALA A 18 -25.25 28.83 -20.48
C ALA A 18 -23.76 28.56 -20.76
N SER A 19 -22.92 29.58 -20.58
CA SER A 19 -21.48 29.35 -20.52
C SER A 19 -21.10 28.48 -19.31
N GLU A 20 -19.93 27.83 -19.37
CA GLU A 20 -19.45 27.00 -18.27
C GLU A 20 -19.30 27.80 -16.95
N GLU A 21 -18.82 29.05 -17.02
CA GLU A 21 -18.71 29.92 -15.85
C GLU A 21 -20.09 30.23 -15.22
N GLU A 22 -21.10 30.53 -16.05
CA GLU A 22 -22.46 30.78 -15.59
C GLU A 22 -23.10 29.51 -14.99
N PHE A 23 -22.87 28.35 -15.62
CA PHE A 23 -23.28 27.06 -15.11
C PHE A 23 -22.68 26.78 -13.73
N LEU A 24 -21.36 26.93 -13.56
CA LEU A 24 -20.68 26.66 -12.28
C LEU A 24 -21.18 27.60 -11.17
N ASN A 25 -21.36 28.89 -11.48
CA ASN A 25 -21.90 29.88 -10.55
C ASN A 25 -23.35 29.58 -10.15
N TRP A 26 -24.18 29.12 -11.10
CA TRP A 26 -25.54 28.66 -10.82
C TRP A 26 -25.55 27.38 -9.99
N TYR A 27 -24.74 26.39 -10.36
CA TYR A 27 -24.65 25.07 -9.75
C TYR A 27 -24.21 25.13 -8.27
N GLN A 28 -23.25 26.00 -7.95
CA GLN A 28 -22.79 26.21 -6.56
C GLN A 28 -23.87 26.76 -5.62
N LYS A 29 -24.87 27.46 -6.16
CA LYS A 29 -25.96 28.10 -5.41
C LYS A 29 -27.21 27.23 -5.28
N GLN A 30 -27.26 26.08 -5.95
CA GLN A 30 -28.41 25.18 -5.88
C GLN A 30 -28.49 24.51 -4.50
N GLU A 31 -29.71 24.42 -3.96
CA GLU A 31 -30.00 23.50 -2.86
C GLU A 31 -29.72 22.07 -3.35
N ARG A 32 -28.68 21.46 -2.79
CA ARG A 32 -28.31 20.09 -3.17
C ARG A 32 -29.32 19.14 -2.52
N PRO A 33 -29.87 18.15 -3.23
CA PRO A 33 -30.52 17.04 -2.55
C PRO A 33 -29.53 16.47 -1.54
N GLU A 34 -29.95 16.38 -0.29
CA GLU A 34 -29.15 15.81 0.79
C GLU A 34 -29.17 14.28 0.60
N TYR A 35 -28.23 13.78 -0.20
CA TYR A 35 -27.95 12.36 -0.28
C TYR A 35 -26.85 12.01 0.74
N ASP A 36 -26.98 10.85 1.36
CA ASP A 36 -25.95 10.33 2.25
C ASP A 36 -24.61 10.23 1.51
N LYS A 37 -23.53 10.54 2.21
CA LYS A 37 -22.17 10.49 1.68
C LYS A 37 -21.30 9.63 2.58
N PRO A 38 -20.42 8.79 2.01
CA PRO A 38 -19.42 8.12 2.82
C PRO A 38 -18.38 9.12 3.32
N SER A 39 -17.77 8.81 4.45
CA SER A 39 -16.44 9.32 4.76
C SER A 39 -15.41 8.64 3.85
N LEU A 40 -14.44 9.40 3.35
CA LEU A 40 -13.35 8.88 2.52
C LEU A 40 -12.07 8.80 3.34
N THR A 41 -11.42 7.65 3.29
CA THR A 41 -10.17 7.34 3.99
C THR A 41 -9.14 6.77 3.02
N VAL A 42 -7.89 6.70 3.47
CA VAL A 42 -6.79 5.99 2.80
C VAL A 42 -6.08 5.11 3.81
N ASP A 43 -5.58 3.97 3.34
CA ASP A 43 -4.75 3.03 4.11
C ASP A 43 -3.55 2.60 3.25
N ILE A 44 -2.38 2.41 3.85
CA ILE A 44 -1.18 1.98 3.11
C ILE A 44 -0.60 0.68 3.63
N VAL A 45 -0.34 -0.26 2.71
CA VAL A 45 0.53 -1.41 2.96
C VAL A 45 1.95 -1.01 2.59
N LEU A 46 2.75 -0.67 3.59
CA LEU A 46 4.14 -0.25 3.41
C LEU A 46 5.06 -1.45 3.68
N MET A 47 5.80 -1.90 2.67
CA MET A 47 6.72 -3.03 2.76
C MET A 47 8.18 -2.60 2.64
N CYS A 48 9.05 -3.22 3.43
CA CYS A 48 10.50 -3.05 3.35
C CYS A 48 11.23 -4.39 3.48
N TYR A 49 12.54 -4.42 3.23
CA TYR A 49 13.35 -5.61 3.39
C TYR A 49 14.61 -5.36 4.20
N ASN A 50 14.75 -6.06 5.32
CA ASN A 50 15.96 -6.06 6.11
C ASN A 50 16.94 -7.10 5.52
N LYS A 51 18.00 -6.62 4.85
CA LYS A 51 19.00 -7.47 4.19
C LYS A 51 19.87 -8.27 5.16
N GLU A 52 20.13 -7.73 6.35
CA GLU A 52 20.96 -8.37 7.37
C GLU A 52 20.23 -9.56 7.99
N GLU A 53 18.94 -9.39 8.29
CA GLU A 53 18.09 -10.42 8.88
C GLU A 53 17.44 -11.34 7.82
N ASP A 54 17.53 -10.99 6.54
CA ASP A 54 16.82 -11.65 5.44
C ASP A 54 15.29 -11.66 5.66
N GLN A 55 14.72 -10.52 6.08
CA GLN A 55 13.32 -10.41 6.47
C GLN A 55 12.56 -9.39 5.63
N LEU A 56 11.44 -9.84 5.04
CA LEU A 56 10.41 -8.95 4.51
C LEU A 56 9.60 -8.41 5.69
N LYS A 57 9.34 -7.11 5.74
CA LYS A 57 8.57 -6.49 6.81
C LYS A 57 7.42 -5.63 6.27
N VAL A 58 6.36 -5.49 7.07
CA VAL A 58 5.22 -4.60 6.83
C VAL A 58 5.02 -3.69 8.03
N LEU A 59 4.67 -2.42 7.79
CA LEU A 59 4.45 -1.45 8.86
C LEU A 59 3.02 -1.58 9.42
N LEU A 60 2.90 -1.65 10.74
CA LEU A 60 1.61 -1.57 11.43
C LEU A 60 1.68 -0.57 12.59
N ILE A 61 0.53 0.02 12.91
CA ILE A 61 0.31 0.91 14.05
C ILE A 61 -0.69 0.28 15.02
N GLN A 62 -0.48 0.46 16.33
CA GLN A 62 -1.46 0.07 17.33
C GLN A 62 -2.46 1.20 17.58
N ARG A 63 -3.75 0.93 17.37
CA ARG A 63 -4.80 1.95 17.51
C ARG A 63 -5.00 2.38 18.97
N LYS A 64 -4.83 3.68 19.25
CA LYS A 64 -5.12 4.28 20.58
C LYS A 64 -6.63 4.46 20.85
N GLY A 65 -7.40 4.73 19.79
CA GLY A 65 -8.82 5.10 19.87
C GLY A 65 -9.77 3.97 19.49
N HIS A 66 -11.04 4.12 19.85
CA HIS A 66 -12.12 3.30 19.28
C HIS A 66 -12.45 3.78 17.85
N PRO A 67 -13.03 2.92 17.00
CA PRO A 67 -13.21 1.47 17.19
C PRO A 67 -11.88 0.70 17.10
N TYR A 68 -11.90 -0.58 17.51
CA TYR A 68 -10.71 -1.46 17.50
C TYR A 68 -9.52 -0.93 18.31
N ARG A 69 -9.78 -0.36 19.48
CA ARG A 69 -8.73 0.09 20.41
C ARG A 69 -7.81 -1.10 20.74
N ASN A 70 -6.51 -0.87 20.71
CA ASN A 70 -5.41 -1.83 20.91
C ASN A 70 -5.22 -2.87 19.79
N SER A 71 -6.09 -2.93 18.78
CA SER A 71 -5.83 -3.71 17.58
C SER A 71 -4.74 -3.06 16.72
N TRP A 72 -4.03 -3.88 15.96
CA TRP A 72 -3.06 -3.42 14.97
C TRP A 72 -3.77 -3.00 13.70
N ALA A 73 -3.26 -1.98 13.03
CA ALA A 73 -3.86 -1.42 11.82
C ALA A 73 -2.76 -0.99 10.84
N LEU A 74 -3.16 -0.80 9.59
CA LEU A 74 -2.33 -0.14 8.60
C LEU A 74 -2.33 1.35 8.94
N PRO A 75 -1.23 2.07 8.66
CA PRO A 75 -1.24 3.52 8.69
C PRO A 75 -2.26 4.07 7.69
N GLY A 76 -2.99 5.10 8.07
CA GLY A 76 -4.10 5.62 7.28
C GLY A 76 -4.96 6.63 8.02
N GLY A 77 -5.76 7.37 7.25
CA GLY A 77 -6.59 8.44 7.81
C GLY A 77 -7.59 9.02 6.82
N PHE A 78 -8.16 10.16 7.17
CA PHE A 78 -9.24 10.78 6.38
C PHE A 78 -8.67 11.67 5.28
N VAL A 79 -9.31 11.60 4.12
CA VAL A 79 -8.98 12.49 2.99
C VAL A 79 -9.57 13.88 3.26
N GLN A 80 -8.73 14.91 3.17
CA GLN A 80 -9.14 16.30 3.29
C GLN A 80 -9.79 16.80 1.99
N LYS A 81 -10.60 17.87 2.10
CA LYS A 81 -11.38 18.41 0.97
C LYS A 81 -10.52 18.81 -0.23
N ASP A 82 -9.32 19.32 0.02
CA ASP A 82 -8.46 19.96 -0.98
C ASP A 82 -7.21 19.10 -1.29
N GLU A 83 -7.27 17.78 -1.06
CA GLU A 83 -6.21 16.82 -1.41
C GLU A 83 -6.76 15.62 -2.21
N SER A 84 -5.90 15.04 -3.06
CA SER A 84 -6.17 13.73 -3.66
C SER A 84 -5.91 12.59 -2.67
N THR A 85 -6.45 11.39 -2.91
CA THR A 85 -6.13 10.19 -2.10
C THR A 85 -4.63 9.87 -2.10
N GLY A 86 -3.95 10.14 -3.23
CA GLY A 86 -2.51 10.00 -3.34
C GLY A 86 -1.72 11.02 -2.52
N GLU A 87 -2.23 12.23 -2.32
CA GLU A 87 -1.61 13.22 -1.40
C GLU A 87 -1.92 12.88 0.06
N SER A 88 -3.15 12.48 0.34
CA SER A 88 -3.61 12.05 1.65
C SER A 88 -2.74 10.92 2.21
N VAL A 89 -2.48 9.87 1.41
CA VAL A 89 -1.72 8.73 1.90
C VAL A 89 -0.27 9.07 2.24
N LEU A 90 0.36 10.00 1.48
CA LEU A 90 1.71 10.47 1.78
C LEU A 90 1.74 11.28 3.08
N ARG A 91 0.74 12.14 3.29
CA ARG A 91 0.57 12.94 4.52
C ARG A 91 0.36 12.05 5.74
N GLU A 92 -0.63 11.16 5.69
CA GLU A 92 -0.98 10.24 6.79
C GLU A 92 0.20 9.33 7.14
N THR A 93 0.90 8.76 6.14
CA THR A 93 2.09 7.95 6.39
C THR A 93 3.14 8.72 7.17
N LYS A 94 3.43 9.97 6.78
CA LYS A 94 4.42 10.80 7.47
C LYS A 94 3.98 11.17 8.88
N GLU A 95 2.70 11.52 9.07
CA GLU A 95 2.16 11.94 10.36
C GLU A 95 2.12 10.80 11.38
N GLU A 96 1.74 9.58 10.96
CA GLU A 96 1.59 8.44 11.87
C GLU A 96 2.89 7.66 12.12
N THR A 97 3.83 7.71 11.16
CA THR A 97 5.00 6.81 11.15
C THR A 97 6.34 7.51 11.06
N GLY A 98 6.35 8.80 10.68
CA GLY A 98 7.57 9.54 10.36
C GLY A 98 8.23 9.17 9.03
N VAL A 99 7.75 8.12 8.33
CA VAL A 99 8.31 7.69 7.05
C VAL A 99 7.90 8.64 5.93
N VAL A 100 8.90 9.10 5.16
CA VAL A 100 8.69 9.96 4.00
C VAL A 100 8.76 9.12 2.72
N ILE A 101 7.66 9.11 1.97
CA ILE A 101 7.51 8.47 0.67
C ILE A 101 7.07 9.52 -0.37
N SER A 102 7.25 9.22 -1.65
CA SER A 102 6.82 10.07 -2.77
C SER A 102 5.78 9.39 -3.67
N LYS A 103 5.21 10.13 -4.62
CA LYS A 103 4.18 9.62 -5.55
C LYS A 103 4.73 8.48 -6.42
N GLU A 104 6.04 8.47 -6.67
CA GLU A 104 6.76 7.44 -7.43
C GLU A 104 6.93 6.12 -6.65
N ASN A 105 6.73 6.13 -5.33
CA ASN A 105 6.85 4.95 -4.47
C ASN A 105 5.51 4.23 -4.22
N ILE A 106 4.38 4.84 -4.61
CA ILE A 106 3.04 4.33 -4.29
C ILE A 106 2.33 3.78 -5.53
N GLU A 107 1.68 2.63 -5.36
CA GLU A 107 0.73 2.07 -6.32
C GLU A 107 -0.65 2.07 -5.66
N GLN A 108 -1.68 2.61 -6.32
CA GLN A 108 -3.04 2.45 -5.84
C GLN A 108 -3.44 0.97 -5.92
N LEU A 109 -3.81 0.39 -4.77
CA LEU A 109 -4.06 -1.04 -4.65
C LEU A 109 -5.51 -1.38 -4.99
N HIS A 110 -6.45 -0.89 -4.20
CA HIS A 110 -7.88 -1.17 -4.33
C HIS A 110 -8.74 -0.22 -3.48
N THR A 111 -9.99 0.00 -3.88
CA THR A 111 -10.98 0.72 -3.06
C THR A 111 -11.86 -0.28 -2.32
N PHE A 112 -11.87 -0.21 -1.00
CA PHE A 112 -12.71 -1.04 -0.13
C PHE A 112 -13.93 -0.25 0.32
N SER A 113 -15.10 -0.74 -0.05
CA SER A 113 -16.38 -0.05 0.11
C SER A 113 -17.49 -0.93 0.70
N THR A 114 -17.15 -2.10 1.25
CA THR A 114 -18.13 -3.01 1.85
C THR A 114 -18.92 -2.27 2.95
N PRO A 115 -20.27 -2.24 2.89
CA PRO A 115 -21.08 -1.65 3.94
C PRO A 115 -20.74 -2.24 5.31
N ASN A 116 -20.69 -1.39 6.34
CA ASN A 116 -20.31 -1.76 7.71
C ASN A 116 -18.85 -2.25 7.90
N ARG A 117 -17.95 -2.01 6.93
CA ARG A 117 -16.49 -2.25 7.15
C ARG A 117 -15.94 -1.45 8.33
N ASP A 118 -16.53 -0.28 8.58
CA ASP A 118 -16.23 0.56 9.72
C ASP A 118 -17.51 0.73 10.58
N PRO A 119 -17.46 0.43 11.89
CA PRO A 119 -18.63 0.57 12.76
C PRO A 119 -19.03 2.03 13.02
N ARG A 120 -18.23 3.02 12.60
CA ARG A 120 -18.59 4.45 12.71
C ARG A 120 -19.66 4.88 11.71
N GLY A 121 -19.88 4.11 10.64
CA GLY A 121 -20.89 4.42 9.61
C GLY A 121 -20.42 4.07 8.20
N TRP A 122 -20.88 4.83 7.21
CA TRP A 122 -20.47 4.61 5.81
C TRP A 122 -19.07 5.18 5.58
N VAL A 123 -18.06 4.30 5.57
CA VAL A 123 -16.66 4.67 5.33
C VAL A 123 -16.12 3.86 4.16
N VAL A 124 -15.52 4.55 3.19
CA VAL A 124 -14.81 3.97 2.04
C VAL A 124 -13.32 4.26 2.21
N THR A 125 -12.46 3.28 1.95
CA THR A 125 -11.00 3.51 1.92
C THR A 125 -10.43 3.24 0.54
N VAL A 126 -9.50 4.10 0.10
CA VAL A 126 -8.64 3.83 -1.05
C VAL A 126 -7.29 3.38 -0.52
N SER A 127 -6.99 2.10 -0.71
CA SER A 127 -5.73 1.51 -0.24
C SER A 127 -4.59 1.70 -1.24
N TYR A 128 -3.38 1.82 -0.71
CA TYR A 128 -2.14 1.93 -1.48
C TYR A 128 -1.14 0.85 -1.05
N LEU A 129 -0.22 0.53 -1.95
CA LEU A 129 0.95 -0.31 -1.72
C LEU A 129 2.19 0.52 -1.98
N ALA A 130 3.19 0.40 -1.12
CA ALA A 130 4.50 1.01 -1.36
C ALA A 130 5.62 0.09 -0.92
N PHE A 131 6.69 0.12 -1.70
CA PHE A 131 7.95 -0.55 -1.40
C PHE A 131 8.96 0.52 -1.02
N ILE A 132 9.44 0.45 0.21
CA ILE A 132 10.55 1.28 0.66
C ILE A 132 11.76 0.37 0.85
N GLY A 133 12.95 0.89 0.57
CA GLY A 133 14.18 0.10 0.59
C GLY A 133 14.53 -0.43 1.99
N GLU A 134 15.55 0.16 2.60
CA GLU A 134 15.97 -0.24 3.95
C GLU A 134 14.94 0.20 4.99
N GLU A 135 14.79 -0.65 6.02
CA GLU A 135 13.91 -0.45 7.17
C GLU A 135 14.21 0.91 7.86
N PRO A 136 13.34 1.92 7.72
CA PRO A 136 13.55 3.21 8.36
C PRO A 136 13.48 3.07 9.88
N LEU A 137 14.41 3.73 10.57
CA LEU A 137 14.33 3.91 12.01
C LEU A 137 13.08 4.72 12.34
N ILE A 138 12.22 4.15 13.18
CA ILE A 138 11.04 4.85 13.67
C ILE A 138 11.38 5.45 15.03
N ALA A 139 11.41 6.78 15.11
CA ALA A 139 11.69 7.49 16.35
C ALA A 139 10.55 7.24 17.35
N GLY A 140 10.85 6.55 18.45
CA GLY A 140 9.93 6.41 19.56
C GLY A 140 10.00 7.63 20.46
N ASP A 141 8.85 8.25 20.74
CA ASP A 141 8.60 8.75 22.10
C ASP A 141 7.13 9.07 22.41
N ASP A 142 6.27 9.44 21.42
CA ASP A 142 4.89 9.88 21.73
C ASP A 142 3.74 9.15 20.99
N ALA A 143 4.06 8.24 20.06
CA ALA A 143 3.08 7.35 19.43
C ALA A 143 3.18 5.93 20.04
N LYS A 144 2.11 5.46 20.68
CA LYS A 144 2.01 4.05 21.09
C LYS A 144 2.12 3.16 19.84
N GLU A 145 3.22 2.43 19.82
CA GLU A 145 3.63 1.31 18.98
C GLU A 145 3.27 1.38 17.48
N VAL A 146 4.09 2.11 16.74
CA VAL A 146 4.33 1.85 15.31
C VAL A 146 5.51 0.88 15.21
N ARG A 147 5.36 -0.23 14.47
CA ARG A 147 6.39 -1.27 14.36
C ARG A 147 6.44 -1.89 12.98
N TRP A 148 7.64 -2.26 12.57
CA TRP A 148 7.84 -3.20 11.49
C TRP A 148 7.53 -4.62 11.98
N PHE A 149 6.64 -5.29 11.26
CA PHE A 149 6.28 -6.69 11.47
C PHE A 149 6.95 -7.53 10.40
N THR A 150 7.68 -8.56 10.81
CA THR A 150 8.17 -9.58 9.88
C THR A 150 6.97 -10.24 9.21
N LEU A 151 7.00 -10.29 7.87
CA LEU A 151 5.98 -10.89 7.02
C LEU A 151 6.55 -12.17 6.41
N GLU A 152 6.02 -13.31 6.84
CA GLU A 152 6.43 -14.62 6.34
C GLU A 152 5.26 -15.39 5.75
N ARG A 153 5.49 -16.07 4.64
CA ARG A 153 4.52 -17.01 4.07
C ARG A 153 4.87 -18.43 4.49
N HIS A 154 3.88 -19.10 5.08
CA HIS A 154 3.91 -20.53 5.40
C HIS A 154 2.72 -21.20 4.73
N SER A 155 2.96 -21.95 3.65
CA SER A 155 1.92 -22.60 2.84
C SER A 155 0.83 -21.63 2.35
N ASN A 156 -0.40 -21.76 2.86
CA ASN A 156 -1.55 -20.93 2.54
C ASN A 156 -1.79 -19.81 3.57
N LYS A 157 -0.80 -19.48 4.41
CA LYS A 157 -0.92 -18.43 5.43
C LYS A 157 0.21 -17.42 5.34
N ILE A 158 -0.11 -16.18 5.71
CA ILE A 158 0.86 -15.13 6.03
C ILE A 158 0.90 -14.98 7.54
N HIS A 159 2.10 -14.92 8.11
CA HIS A 159 2.34 -14.64 9.52
C HIS A 159 3.01 -13.27 9.64
N LEU A 160 2.42 -12.41 10.47
CA LEU A 160 2.96 -11.10 10.84
C LEU A 160 3.39 -11.16 12.29
N SER A 161 4.66 -10.88 12.57
CA SER A 161 5.18 -10.91 13.95
C SER A 161 6.08 -9.73 14.29
N SER A 162 5.95 -9.23 15.51
CA SER A 162 6.85 -8.22 16.08
C SER A 162 6.87 -8.36 17.61
N GLY A 163 8.00 -8.77 18.17
CA GLY A 163 8.10 -9.10 19.59
C GLY A 163 7.15 -10.26 19.96
N GLU A 164 6.26 -10.03 20.93
CA GLU A 164 5.27 -11.02 21.37
C GLU A 164 3.99 -11.04 20.52
N VAL A 165 3.83 -10.08 19.60
CA VAL A 165 2.62 -9.96 18.77
C VAL A 165 2.70 -10.93 17.60
N ALA A 166 1.63 -11.69 17.39
CA ALA A 166 1.52 -12.63 16.27
C ALA A 166 0.12 -12.64 15.65
N ILE A 167 0.06 -12.30 14.36
CA ILE A 167 -1.16 -12.26 13.54
C ILE A 167 -0.98 -13.24 12.38
N SER A 168 -1.98 -14.09 12.12
CA SER A 168 -1.96 -15.03 10.99
C SER A 168 -3.14 -14.79 10.06
N LEU A 169 -2.88 -14.67 8.77
CA LEU A 169 -3.89 -14.43 7.73
C LEU A 169 -3.95 -15.62 6.79
N ASP A 170 -5.14 -16.13 6.50
CA ASP A 170 -5.32 -17.15 5.47
C ASP A 170 -5.33 -16.51 4.07
N LEU A 171 -4.51 -17.03 3.16
CA LEU A 171 -4.32 -16.48 1.81
C LEU A 171 -5.52 -16.66 0.87
N VAL A 172 -6.47 -17.53 1.23
CA VAL A 172 -7.64 -17.84 0.39
C VAL A 172 -8.87 -17.07 0.88
N THR A 173 -9.10 -17.07 2.19
CA THR A 173 -10.29 -16.46 2.81
C THR A 173 -10.04 -15.04 3.32
N GLY A 174 -8.78 -14.68 3.61
CA GLY A 174 -8.42 -13.45 4.30
C GLY A 174 -8.88 -13.39 5.76
N GLU A 175 -9.31 -14.53 6.32
CA GLU A 175 -9.63 -14.64 7.73
C GLU A 175 -8.37 -14.42 8.57
N SER A 176 -8.50 -13.55 9.56
CA SER A 176 -7.46 -13.33 10.56
C SER A 176 -7.65 -14.30 11.72
N SER A 177 -6.57 -14.98 12.08
CA SER A 177 -6.48 -15.92 13.20
C SER A 177 -5.21 -15.63 14.01
N GLY A 178 -5.21 -15.99 15.29
CA GLY A 178 -4.09 -15.71 16.18
C GLY A 178 -4.54 -15.08 17.49
N LYS A 179 -3.56 -14.68 18.31
CA LYS A 179 -3.79 -14.01 19.60
C LYS A 179 -4.14 -12.53 19.40
N ASP A 180 -3.52 -11.90 18.40
CA ASP A 180 -3.68 -10.49 18.07
C ASP A 180 -4.49 -10.34 16.77
N THR A 181 -5.25 -9.25 16.67
CA THR A 181 -6.15 -9.00 15.53
C THR A 181 -5.82 -7.70 14.82
N LEU A 182 -6.10 -7.69 13.52
CA LEU A 182 -6.12 -6.47 12.72
C LEU A 182 -7.46 -5.75 12.88
N ALA A 183 -7.43 -4.43 12.87
CA ALA A 183 -8.61 -3.59 12.89
C ALA A 183 -9.36 -3.63 11.54
N PHE A 184 -10.66 -3.39 11.59
CA PHE A 184 -11.52 -3.27 10.39
C PHE A 184 -11.39 -4.50 9.46
N ASP A 185 -11.27 -4.26 8.16
CA ASP A 185 -11.00 -5.25 7.11
C ASP A 185 -9.53 -5.24 6.66
N HIS A 186 -8.60 -4.77 7.51
CA HIS A 186 -7.19 -4.62 7.12
C HIS A 186 -6.50 -5.95 6.78
N SER A 187 -7.00 -7.08 7.27
CA SER A 187 -6.55 -8.40 6.82
C SER A 187 -6.76 -8.59 5.31
N GLN A 188 -7.90 -8.12 4.79
CA GLN A 188 -8.24 -8.17 3.37
C GLN A 188 -7.37 -7.21 2.56
N ILE A 189 -7.05 -6.04 3.11
CA ILE A 189 -6.15 -5.07 2.47
C ILE A 189 -4.73 -5.65 2.33
N ILE A 190 -4.17 -6.21 3.39
CA ILE A 190 -2.85 -6.85 3.39
C ILE A 190 -2.84 -8.06 2.44
N LEU A 191 -3.89 -8.88 2.47
CA LEU A 191 -4.01 -10.02 1.56
C LEU A 191 -4.04 -9.56 0.09
N LYS A 192 -4.80 -8.50 -0.21
CA LYS A 192 -4.87 -7.92 -1.55
C LYS A 192 -3.50 -7.42 -2.02
N ALA A 193 -2.74 -6.76 -1.14
CA ALA A 193 -1.38 -6.30 -1.42
C ALA A 193 -0.43 -7.47 -1.68
N PHE A 194 -0.44 -8.48 -0.81
CA PHE A 194 0.42 -9.65 -0.97
C PHE A 194 0.14 -10.39 -2.28
N ASN A 195 -1.13 -10.63 -2.60
CA ASN A 195 -1.52 -11.27 -3.85
C ASN A 195 -1.22 -10.39 -5.08
N ARG A 196 -1.34 -9.06 -4.97
CA ARG A 196 -0.92 -8.13 -6.04
C ARG A 196 0.56 -8.33 -6.37
N VAL A 197 1.41 -8.42 -5.35
CA VAL A 197 2.85 -8.67 -5.54
C VAL A 197 3.09 -10.02 -6.20
N VAL A 198 2.53 -11.10 -5.65
CA VAL A 198 2.72 -12.46 -6.19
C VAL A 198 2.32 -12.53 -7.67
N ASN A 199 1.21 -11.88 -8.05
CA ASN A 199 0.70 -11.90 -9.42
C ASN A 199 1.51 -11.03 -10.39
N LYS A 200 2.19 -9.99 -9.91
CA LYS A 200 2.97 -9.05 -10.74
C LYS A 200 4.45 -9.39 -10.81
N MET A 201 5.05 -9.91 -9.74
CA MET A 201 6.51 -9.89 -9.56
C MET A 201 7.31 -10.58 -10.68
N GLU A 202 6.76 -11.57 -11.37
CA GLU A 202 7.44 -12.23 -12.50
C GLU A 202 7.51 -11.36 -13.78
N HIS A 203 6.60 -10.42 -13.96
CA HIS A 203 6.48 -9.62 -15.19
C HIS A 203 6.61 -8.11 -14.96
N GLU A 204 6.47 -7.66 -13.71
CA GLU A 204 6.61 -6.29 -13.24
C GLU A 204 7.21 -6.31 -11.82
N PRO A 205 8.54 -6.54 -11.69
CA PRO A 205 9.21 -6.80 -10.40
C PRO A 205 9.41 -5.54 -9.54
N GLN A 206 8.44 -4.62 -9.50
CA GLN A 206 8.51 -3.40 -8.68
C GLN A 206 8.74 -3.70 -7.19
N VAL A 207 8.31 -4.87 -6.70
CA VAL A 207 8.61 -5.34 -5.35
C VAL A 207 10.09 -5.30 -5.02
N LEU A 208 11.00 -5.44 -5.99
CA LEU A 208 12.45 -5.39 -5.75
C LEU A 208 12.95 -4.01 -5.29
N GLN A 209 12.12 -2.96 -5.34
CA GLN A 209 12.39 -1.68 -4.70
C GLN A 209 12.61 -1.81 -3.18
N VAL A 210 12.09 -2.87 -2.52
CA VAL A 210 12.40 -3.16 -1.11
C VAL A 210 13.88 -3.43 -0.86
N LEU A 211 14.66 -3.75 -1.90
CA LEU A 211 16.11 -3.92 -1.82
C LEU A 211 16.87 -2.59 -1.92
N GLY A 212 16.19 -1.47 -2.07
CA GLY A 212 16.81 -0.16 -2.23
C GLY A 212 17.28 0.10 -3.66
N LYS A 213 18.35 0.91 -3.79
CA LYS A 213 18.84 1.42 -5.09
C LYS A 213 19.45 0.34 -5.98
N ASP A 214 20.03 -0.69 -5.35
CA ASP A 214 20.70 -1.77 -6.05
C ASP A 214 20.56 -3.11 -5.34
N PHE A 215 20.65 -4.18 -6.14
CA PHE A 215 20.58 -5.55 -5.69
C PHE A 215 21.33 -6.52 -6.60
N THR A 216 21.73 -7.64 -6.02
CA THR A 216 22.23 -8.82 -6.74
C THR A 216 21.07 -9.74 -7.14
N ILE A 217 21.32 -10.65 -8.08
CA ILE A 217 20.36 -11.71 -8.43
C ILE A 217 19.99 -12.58 -7.22
N THR A 218 20.94 -12.81 -6.31
CA THR A 218 20.68 -13.60 -5.09
C THR A 218 19.73 -12.88 -4.14
N GLU A 219 19.89 -11.56 -3.95
CA GLU A 219 18.94 -10.77 -3.16
C GLU A 219 17.55 -10.73 -3.79
N ALA A 220 17.45 -10.57 -5.11
CA ALA A 220 16.16 -10.64 -5.81
C ALA A 220 15.48 -12.00 -5.63
N ARG A 221 16.22 -13.11 -5.75
CA ARG A 221 15.70 -14.47 -5.49
C ARG A 221 15.20 -14.63 -4.07
N LYS A 222 15.90 -14.05 -3.07
CA LYS A 222 15.49 -14.09 -1.67
C LYS A 222 14.15 -13.39 -1.46
N VAL A 223 13.95 -12.20 -2.05
CA VAL A 223 12.66 -11.50 -1.99
C VAL A 223 11.55 -12.34 -2.62
N PHE A 224 11.74 -12.86 -3.82
CA PHE A 224 10.76 -13.75 -4.48
C PHE A 224 10.44 -14.96 -3.60
N ALA A 225 11.45 -15.57 -2.98
CA ALA A 225 11.27 -16.71 -2.11
C ALA A 225 10.38 -16.40 -0.89
N LYS A 226 10.45 -15.19 -0.31
CA LYS A 226 9.55 -14.75 0.78
C LYS A 226 8.08 -14.70 0.34
N PHE A 227 7.80 -14.21 -0.88
CA PHE A 227 6.44 -14.18 -1.43
C PHE A 227 5.94 -15.57 -1.86
N LEU A 228 6.85 -16.43 -2.33
CA LEU A 228 6.52 -17.81 -2.72
C LEU A 228 6.40 -18.77 -1.52
N GLY A 229 6.99 -18.44 -0.37
CA GLY A 229 7.01 -19.31 0.82
C GLY A 229 7.91 -20.53 0.65
N ILE A 230 9.06 -20.37 -0.01
CA ILE A 230 10.03 -21.43 -0.31
C ILE A 230 11.46 -21.00 0.08
N ASP A 231 12.40 -21.94 0.12
CA ASP A 231 13.83 -21.60 0.26
C ASP A 231 14.35 -21.00 -1.06
N TYR A 232 15.00 -19.83 -1.02
CA TYR A 232 15.55 -19.17 -2.20
C TYR A 232 16.56 -20.06 -2.97
N LYS A 233 17.16 -21.06 -2.32
CA LYS A 233 18.06 -22.03 -2.96
C LYS A 233 17.35 -22.95 -3.95
N THR A 234 16.02 -23.14 -3.82
CA THR A 234 15.23 -23.95 -4.77
C THR A 234 14.90 -23.18 -6.05
N ILE A 235 15.02 -21.85 -6.04
CA ILE A 235 14.87 -21.01 -7.24
C ILE A 235 16.18 -21.09 -8.02
N ASP A 236 16.22 -21.74 -9.18
CA ASP A 236 17.46 -21.84 -9.97
C ASP A 236 18.02 -20.45 -10.34
N HIS A 237 19.30 -20.22 -10.03
CA HIS A 237 19.93 -18.91 -10.22
C HIS A 237 20.02 -18.51 -11.69
N SER A 238 20.38 -19.43 -12.58
CA SER A 238 20.62 -19.15 -13.99
C SER A 238 19.32 -18.86 -14.74
N ASN A 239 18.28 -19.66 -14.49
CA ASN A 239 16.95 -19.48 -15.07
C ASN A 239 16.30 -18.20 -14.56
N PHE A 240 16.35 -17.94 -13.25
CA PHE A 240 15.83 -16.69 -12.69
C PHE A 240 16.51 -15.47 -13.30
N LYS A 241 17.86 -15.48 -13.37
CA LYS A 241 18.61 -14.41 -14.00
C LYS A 241 18.17 -14.20 -15.45
N LYS A 242 18.09 -15.27 -16.25
CA LYS A 242 17.70 -15.20 -17.66
C LYS A 242 16.29 -14.59 -17.83
N ALA A 243 15.33 -14.96 -16.98
CA ALA A 243 13.97 -14.45 -17.04
C ALA A 243 13.86 -12.97 -16.63
N MET A 244 14.59 -12.57 -15.59
CA MET A 244 14.45 -11.24 -14.99
C MET A 244 15.34 -10.16 -15.61
N LEU A 245 16.43 -10.53 -16.31
CA LEU A 245 17.39 -9.57 -16.88
C LEU A 245 16.77 -8.49 -17.77
N GLN A 246 15.64 -8.78 -18.41
CA GLN A 246 14.92 -7.78 -19.23
C GLN A 246 14.45 -6.57 -18.42
N TYR A 247 14.22 -6.71 -17.11
CA TYR A 247 13.75 -5.65 -16.21
C TYR A 247 14.88 -4.92 -15.48
N PHE A 248 16.14 -5.34 -15.67
CA PHE A 248 17.27 -4.86 -14.89
C PHE A 248 18.32 -4.14 -15.73
N ASP A 249 18.91 -3.09 -15.18
CA ASP A 249 20.14 -2.48 -15.68
C ASP A 249 21.31 -2.96 -14.82
N GLU A 250 22.37 -3.48 -15.44
CA GLU A 250 23.62 -3.82 -14.76
C GLU A 250 24.41 -2.55 -14.49
N ILE A 251 24.71 -2.26 -13.22
CA ILE A 251 25.34 -0.99 -12.80
C ILE A 251 26.73 -1.16 -12.20
N GLY A 252 27.22 -2.40 -12.05
CA GLY A 252 28.57 -2.68 -11.59
C GLY A 252 28.72 -4.03 -10.90
N GLU A 253 29.76 -4.14 -10.07
CA GLU A 253 30.04 -5.31 -9.24
C GLU A 253 30.42 -4.86 -7.83
N ARG A 254 30.04 -5.63 -6.80
CA ARG A 254 30.49 -5.41 -5.42
C ARG A 254 31.05 -6.68 -4.79
N PRO A 255 32.02 -6.57 -3.86
CA PRO A 255 32.57 -7.71 -3.15
C PRO A 255 31.48 -8.40 -2.33
N VAL A 256 31.46 -9.73 -2.33
CA VAL A 256 30.56 -10.53 -1.48
C VAL A 256 31.42 -11.54 -0.72
N GLY A 257 32.13 -11.06 0.31
CA GLY A 257 33.04 -11.88 1.10
C GLY A 257 34.14 -12.54 0.26
N ILE A 258 34.33 -13.86 0.44
CA ILE A 258 35.35 -14.65 -0.26
C ILE A 258 34.75 -15.20 -1.55
N GLY A 259 35.20 -14.67 -2.70
CA GLY A 259 34.79 -15.15 -4.02
C GLY A 259 34.89 -14.09 -5.11
N ARG A 260 34.38 -14.40 -6.31
CA ARG A 260 34.25 -13.43 -7.40
C ARG A 260 33.24 -12.35 -6.99
N PRO A 261 33.52 -11.06 -7.25
CA PRO A 261 32.53 -9.99 -7.07
C PRO A 261 31.19 -10.32 -7.73
N SER A 262 30.10 -10.00 -7.06
CA SER A 262 28.76 -10.20 -7.62
C SER A 262 28.33 -8.96 -8.38
N LYS A 263 27.73 -9.18 -9.56
CA LYS A 263 27.09 -8.12 -10.33
C LYS A 263 25.90 -7.54 -9.56
N ILE A 264 25.80 -6.22 -9.61
CA ILE A 264 24.68 -5.46 -9.05
C ILE A 264 23.85 -4.85 -10.17
N TYR A 265 22.56 -4.76 -9.88
CA TYR A 265 21.50 -4.38 -10.79
C TYR A 265 20.60 -3.33 -10.11
N GLN A 266 19.97 -2.50 -10.92
CA GLN A 266 18.82 -1.71 -10.52
C GLN A 266 17.62 -2.06 -11.41
N LEU A 267 16.40 -1.78 -10.93
CA LEU A 267 15.22 -1.86 -11.78
C LEU A 267 15.31 -0.80 -12.89
N LYS A 268 14.98 -1.20 -14.11
CA LYS A 268 14.75 -0.23 -15.19
C LYS A 268 13.61 0.70 -14.79
N PRO A 269 13.67 1.99 -15.15
CA PRO A 269 12.53 2.89 -15.01
C PRO A 269 11.31 2.28 -15.71
N GLY A 270 10.22 2.08 -14.98
CA GLY A 270 8.98 1.56 -15.56
C GLY A 270 8.38 2.57 -16.54
N HIS A 271 7.86 2.10 -17.67
CA HIS A 271 6.78 2.80 -18.33
C HIS A 271 5.56 2.65 -17.42
N HIS A 272 5.27 3.69 -16.63
CA HIS A 272 4.00 3.80 -15.94
C HIS A 272 2.91 3.95 -17.01
N GLU A 273 2.24 2.86 -17.37
CA GLU A 273 0.94 2.93 -18.06
C GLU A 273 -0.16 3.31 -17.06
#